data_AF-A0A965XSK2-F1
#
_entry.id   AF-A0A965XSK2-F1
#
_cell.length_a   1.000
_cell.length_b   1.000
_cell.length_c   1.000
_cell.angle_alpha   90.00
_cell.angle_beta   90.00
_cell.angle_gamma   90.00
#
_symmetry.space_group_name_H-M   'P 1'
#
loop_
_entity.id
_entity.type
_entity.pdbx_description
1 polymer ?
#
loop_
_entity_poly.entity_id
_entity_poly.type
_entity_poly.pdbx_seq_one_letter_code
_entity_poly.pdbx_strand_id
1 'polypeptide(L)'
;MGVKQSVHKVAPGVARDFFRATLPFSELDPEDLDEVCRECTVDFYPTGTMIFIQGQTPVEHLHLVQKGGVKLYLRDKEGLENLVDYRG
;
A
#
# COMPACT_ATOMS: atom_id res chain seq x y z
N MET A 1 -3.11 14.58 15.25
CA MET A 1 -1.63 14.53 15.16
C MET A 1 -1.26 13.67 13.97
N GLY A 2 -0.73 14.26 12.90
CA GLY A 2 -0.24 13.49 11.76
C GLY A 2 1.04 12.76 12.14
N VAL A 3 1.06 11.43 11.99
CA VAL A 3 2.31 10.67 12.03
C VAL A 3 3.19 11.21 10.92
N LYS A 4 4.42 11.62 11.26
CA LYS A 4 5.41 12.05 10.28
C LYS A 4 5.75 10.82 9.43
N GLN A 5 5.24 10.79 8.21
CA GLN A 5 5.41 9.65 7.29
C GLN A 5 6.88 9.54 6.91
N SER A 6 7.43 8.33 7.02
CA SER A 6 8.80 8.04 6.60
C SER A 6 8.74 7.35 5.25
N VAL A 7 8.60 8.15 4.20
CA VAL A 7 8.61 7.67 2.81
C VAL A 7 10.06 7.43 2.41
N HIS A 8 10.37 6.21 1.99
CA HIS A 8 11.72 5.85 1.59
C HIS A 8 11.74 5.30 0.17
N LYS A 9 12.73 5.73 -0.64
CA LYS A 9 13.08 5.04 -1.88
C LYS A 9 13.48 3.61 -1.54
N VAL A 10 12.89 2.65 -2.23
CA VAL A 10 13.25 1.23 -2.11
C VAL A 10 14.46 0.96 -2.98
N ALA A 11 15.38 0.11 -2.50
CA ALA A 11 16.42 -0.42 -3.37
C ALA A 11 15.75 -1.19 -4.53
N PRO A 12 16.03 -0.86 -5.81
CA PRO A 12 15.30 -1.43 -6.95
C PRO A 12 15.23 -2.97 -6.97
N GLY A 13 16.25 -3.66 -6.46
CA GLY A 13 16.24 -5.12 -6.33
C GLY A 13 15.13 -5.65 -5.42
N VAL A 14 14.86 -4.99 -4.28
CA VAL A 14 13.83 -5.42 -3.33
C VAL A 14 12.43 -5.22 -3.91
N ALA A 15 12.19 -4.11 -4.60
CA ALA A 15 10.92 -3.87 -5.30
C ALA A 15 10.71 -4.91 -6.41
N ARG A 16 11.76 -5.18 -7.19
CA ARG A 16 11.73 -6.17 -8.28
C ARG A 16 11.39 -7.57 -7.79
N ASP A 17 12.00 -8.02 -6.70
CA ASP A 17 11.73 -9.34 -6.13
C ASP A 17 10.28 -9.47 -5.67
N PHE A 18 9.73 -8.41 -5.07
CA PHE A 18 8.31 -8.37 -4.68
C PHE A 18 7.37 -8.45 -5.89
N PHE A 19 7.61 -7.63 -6.91
CA PHE A 19 6.74 -7.58 -8.08
C PHE A 19 6.78 -8.87 -8.92
N ARG A 20 7.94 -9.54 -9.02
CA ARG A 20 8.07 -10.84 -9.68
C ARG A 20 7.24 -11.96 -9.05
N ALA A 21 6.87 -11.80 -7.79
CA ALA A 21 6.02 -12.73 -7.06
C ALA A 21 4.55 -12.28 -6.98
N THR A 22 4.21 -11.11 -7.54
CA THR A 22 2.91 -10.45 -7.34
C THR A 22 2.22 -10.22 -8.68
N LEU A 23 1.08 -10.88 -8.90
CA LEU A 23 0.24 -10.60 -10.07
C LEU A 23 -0.44 -9.22 -9.95
N PRO A 24 -0.69 -8.53 -11.08
CA PRO A 24 -0.30 -8.89 -12.44
C PRO A 24 1.15 -8.48 -12.79
N PHE A 25 1.90 -7.88 -11.86
CA PHE A 25 3.23 -7.32 -12.13
C PHE A 25 4.28 -8.36 -12.53
N SER A 26 4.11 -9.61 -12.10
CA SER A 26 4.98 -10.72 -12.53
C SER A 26 4.88 -11.05 -14.01
N GLU A 27 3.86 -10.54 -14.72
CA GLU A 27 3.67 -10.73 -16.17
C GLU A 27 4.29 -9.61 -17.01
N LEU A 28 4.81 -8.56 -16.37
CA LEU A 28 5.53 -7.49 -17.06
C LEU A 28 6.85 -8.02 -17.61
N ASP A 29 7.25 -7.51 -18.78
CA ASP A 29 8.58 -7.78 -19.29
C ASP A 29 9.66 -7.09 -18.42
N PRO A 30 10.94 -7.50 -18.55
CA PRO A 30 11.98 -6.98 -17.68
C PRO A 30 12.22 -5.46 -17.75
N GLU A 31 11.88 -4.82 -18.88
CA GLU A 31 12.11 -3.39 -19.09
C GLU A 31 11.00 -2.60 -18.37
N ASP A 32 9.74 -2.94 -18.63
CA ASP A 32 8.58 -2.36 -17.95
C ASP A 32 8.66 -2.54 -16.43
N LEU A 33 9.07 -3.73 -15.98
CA LEU A 33 9.23 -4.02 -14.57
C LEU A 33 10.30 -3.13 -13.91
N ASP A 34 11.40 -2.84 -14.62
CA ASP A 34 12.45 -1.98 -14.08
C ASP A 34 12.00 -0.53 -13.97
N GLU A 35 11.22 -0.04 -14.94
CA GLU A 35 10.61 1.29 -14.89
C GLU A 35 9.70 1.45 -13.67
N VAL A 36 8.80 0.49 -13.45
CA VAL A 36 7.92 0.48 -12.26
C VAL A 36 8.75 0.47 -10.98
N CYS A 37 9.79 -0.37 -10.90
CA CYS A 37 10.62 -0.48 -9.70
C CYS A 37 11.35 0.81 -9.34
N ARG A 38 11.77 1.61 -10.34
CA ARG A 38 12.50 2.88 -10.12
C ARG A 38 11.62 3.97 -9.50
N GLU A 39 10.34 3.96 -9.82
CA GLU A 39 9.36 4.93 -9.31
C GLU A 39 8.74 4.53 -7.97
N CYS A 40 8.92 3.29 -7.54
CA CYS A 40 8.36 2.79 -6.29
C CYS A 40 9.02 3.37 -5.03
N THR A 41 8.19 3.65 -4.03
CA THR A 41 8.57 3.98 -2.66
C THR A 41 7.94 3.00 -1.69
N VAL A 42 8.53 2.84 -0.50
CA VAL A 42 7.96 2.07 0.59
C VAL A 42 7.73 2.98 1.78
N ASP A 43 6.54 2.81 2.33
CA ASP A 43 6.09 3.44 3.56
C ASP A 43 5.95 2.39 4.65
N PHE A 44 6.19 2.80 5.89
CA PHE A 44 5.99 1.97 7.07
C PHE A 44 4.89 2.53 7.97
N TYR A 45 3.88 1.70 8.23
CA TYR A 45 2.76 2.02 9.11
C TYR A 45 2.77 1.11 10.35
N PRO A 46 2.97 1.66 11.56
CA PRO A 46 2.76 0.90 12.79
C PRO A 46 1.33 0.36 12.90
N THR A 47 1.15 -0.78 13.58
CA THR A 47 -0.18 -1.34 13.87
C THR A 47 -1.11 -0.29 14.50
N GLY A 48 -2.34 -0.21 13.99
CA GLY A 48 -3.34 0.75 14.46
C GLY A 48 -3.30 2.11 13.76
N THR A 49 -2.39 2.32 12.81
CA THR A 49 -2.35 3.54 12.02
C THR A 49 -3.53 3.59 11.04
N MET A 50 -4.27 4.70 11.05
CA MET A 50 -5.24 5.00 10.00
C MET A 50 -4.51 5.45 8.73
N ILE A 51 -4.62 4.69 7.66
CA ILE A 51 -3.95 4.99 6.38
C ILE A 51 -4.86 5.86 5.49
N PHE A 52 -6.09 5.41 5.26
CA PHE A 52 -7.07 6.11 4.42
C PHE A 52 -8.40 6.32 5.16
N ILE A 53 -9.00 7.49 4.96
CA ILE A 53 -10.34 7.82 5.45
C ILE A 53 -11.24 8.12 4.25
N GLN A 54 -12.36 7.40 4.16
CA GLN A 54 -13.33 7.56 3.07
C GLN A 54 -13.79 9.01 2.94
N GLY A 55 -13.73 9.55 1.72
CA GLY A 55 -14.15 10.92 1.41
C GLY A 55 -13.21 12.01 1.96
N GLN A 56 -12.10 11.65 2.59
CA GLN A 56 -11.14 12.62 3.15
C GLN A 56 -9.73 12.43 2.60
N THR A 57 -9.22 11.20 2.55
CA THR A 57 -7.86 10.98 2.04
C THR A 57 -7.88 10.87 0.52
N PRO A 58 -7.17 11.75 -0.22
CA PRO A 58 -6.98 11.57 -1.65
C PRO A 58 -6.08 10.35 -1.90
N VAL A 59 -6.43 9.53 -2.90
CA VAL A 59 -5.66 8.36 -3.31
C VAL A 59 -5.08 8.64 -4.69
N GLU A 60 -3.81 9.05 -4.73
CA GLU A 60 -3.12 9.49 -5.96
C GLU A 60 -2.24 8.39 -6.57
N HIS A 61 -2.00 7.31 -5.82
CA HIS A 61 -1.12 6.21 -6.20
C HIS A 61 -1.79 4.85 -5.96
N LEU A 62 -1.24 3.82 -6.61
CA LEU A 62 -1.57 2.44 -6.30
C LEU A 62 -0.73 1.97 -5.10
N HIS A 63 -1.41 1.49 -4.05
CA HIS A 63 -0.77 0.97 -2.85
C HIS A 63 -0.80 -0.55 -2.83
N LEU A 64 0.34 -1.15 -2.49
CA LEU A 64 0.51 -2.60 -2.36
C LEU A 64 1.01 -2.92 -0.95
N VAL A 65 0.42 -3.93 -0.33
CA VAL A 65 0.87 -4.40 0.99
C VAL A 65 2.00 -5.41 0.77
N GLN A 66 3.24 -4.97 0.98
CA GLN A 66 4.40 -5.87 0.87
C GLN A 66 4.48 -6.86 2.04
N LYS A 67 4.10 -6.40 3.24
CA LYS A 67 4.15 -7.18 4.47
C LYS A 67 3.15 -6.64 5.50
N GLY A 68 2.47 -7.55 6.19
CA GLY A 68 1.51 -7.22 7.24
C GLY A 68 0.08 -7.33 6.72
N GLY A 69 -0.83 -6.53 7.26
CA GLY A 69 -2.20 -6.50 6.80
C GLY A 69 -2.93 -5.23 7.19
N VAL A 70 -3.95 -4.88 6.42
CA VAL A 70 -4.82 -3.74 6.62
C VAL A 70 -6.26 -4.21 6.80
N LYS A 71 -7.00 -3.50 7.65
CA LYS A 71 -8.43 -3.70 7.87
C LYS A 71 -9.19 -2.67 7.05
N LEU A 72 -10.04 -3.12 6.14
CA LEU A 72 -11.02 -2.26 5.47
C LEU A 72 -12.34 -2.34 6.22
N TYR A 73 -12.91 -1.19 6.55
CA TYR A 73 -14.18 -1.12 7.26
C TYR A 73 -14.93 0.15 6.88
N LEU A 74 -16.25 0.11 7.04
CA LEU A 74 -17.13 1.27 6.90
C LEU A 74 -17.56 1.73 8.28
N ARG A 75 -17.79 3.04 8.43
CA ARG A 75 -18.47 3.60 9.59
C ARG A 75 -19.88 4.02 9.20
N ASP A 76 -20.86 3.59 9.98
CA ASP A 76 -22.23 4.05 9.81
C ASP A 76 -22.45 5.43 10.46
N LYS A 77 -23.70 5.90 10.44
CA LYS A 77 -24.08 7.21 10.98
C LYS A 77 -23.89 7.32 12.50
N GLU A 78 -23.81 6.20 13.21
CA GLU A 78 -23.60 6.11 14.66
C GLU A 78 -22.12 5.93 15.00
N GLY A 79 -21.27 5.79 13.98
CA GLY A 79 -19.82 5.62 14.12
C GLY A 79 -19.39 4.17 14.35
N LEU A 80 -20.29 3.19 14.23
CA LEU A 80 -19.97 1.78 14.39
C LEU A 80 -19.18 1.26 13.18
N GLU A 81 -18.10 0.54 13.46
CA GLU A 81 -17.25 -0.06 12.44
C GLU A 81 -17.84 -1.38 11.95
N ASN A 82 -18.22 -1.42 10.68
CA ASN A 82 -18.60 -2.62 9.98
C ASN A 82 -17.40 -3.11 9.16
N LEU A 83 -16.84 -4.26 9.55
CA LEU A 83 -15.72 -4.88 8.83
C LEU A 83 -16.15 -5.23 7.40
N VAL A 84 -15.36 -4.81 6.43
CA VAL A 84 -15.51 -5.21 5.03
C VAL A 84 -14.55 -6.34 4.72
N ASP A 85 -13.26 -6.17 5.04
CA ASP A 85 -12.23 -7.13 4.64
C ASP A 85 -10.91 -6.95 5.38
N TYR A 86 -10.04 -7.96 5.29
CA TYR A 86 -8.62 -7.86 5.60
C TYR A 86 -7.80 -8.10 4.32
N ARG A 87 -6.79 -7.24 4.08
CA ARG A 87 -5.90 -7.36 2.92
C ARG A 87 -4.45 -7.41 3.38
N GLY A 88 -3.63 -8.26 2.77
CA GLY A 88 -2.22 -8.41 3.07
C GLY A 88 -1.57 -9.47 2.20
#